data_AF-J5H0Q3-F1
#
_entry.id   AF-J5H0Q3-F1
#
_cell.length_a   1.000
_cell.length_b   1.000
_cell.length_c   1.000
_cell.angle_alpha   90.00
_cell.angle_beta   90.00
_cell.angle_gamma   90.00
#
_symmetry.space_group_name_H-M   'P 1'
#
loop_
_entity.id
_entity.type
_entity.pdbx_description
1 polymer ?
#
loop_
_entity_poly.entity_id
_entity_poly.type
_entity_poly.pdbx_seq_one_letter_code
_entity_poly.pdbx_strand_id
1 'polypeptide(L)'
;MFCFMVFLIFHILNAIALFELAKNNGCEHIAGLAWIPFINMYLIGIMSGGINFVGVQKIDGNILGLILAIMPLVMDRIPLIGFLFWIVFLIVQFQALYNFYSRIDKSIAILIAILGTIPITAPIAIVYLFTKRNTMLDQSYEIF
;
A
#
# COMPACT_ATOMS: atom_id res chain seq x y z
N MET A 1 -14.87 -21.69 -5.60
CA MET A 1 -15.89 -20.62 -5.80
C MET A 1 -15.99 -19.68 -4.61
N PHE A 2 -16.13 -20.18 -3.38
CA PHE A 2 -16.20 -19.36 -2.16
C PHE A 2 -14.99 -18.42 -1.97
N CYS A 3 -13.74 -18.94 -2.00
CA CYS A 3 -12.55 -18.11 -1.79
C CYS A 3 -12.38 -16.99 -2.84
N PHE A 4 -12.82 -17.26 -4.08
CA PHE A 4 -12.78 -16.26 -5.16
C PHE A 4 -13.76 -15.11 -4.89
N MET A 5 -14.98 -15.41 -4.42
CA MET A 5 -15.94 -14.37 -4.03
C MET A 5 -15.43 -13.52 -2.87
N VAL A 6 -14.83 -14.15 -1.85
CA VAL A 6 -14.23 -13.44 -0.72
C VAL A 6 -13.11 -12.50 -1.18
N PHE A 7 -12.21 -12.99 -2.03
CA PHE A 7 -11.15 -12.16 -2.61
C PHE A 7 -11.72 -10.98 -3.42
N LEU A 8 -12.74 -11.23 -4.24
CA LEU A 8 -13.38 -10.20 -5.06
C LEU A 8 -14.02 -9.10 -4.20
N ILE A 9 -14.70 -9.46 -3.10
CA ILE A 9 -15.30 -8.49 -2.18
C ILE A 9 -14.23 -7.60 -1.56
N PHE A 10 -13.14 -8.17 -1.05
CA PHE A 10 -12.05 -7.38 -0.47
C PHE A 10 -11.33 -6.53 -1.50
N HIS A 11 -11.18 -7.02 -2.74
CA HIS A 11 -10.65 -6.22 -3.84
C HIS A 11 -11.52 -4.99 -4.12
N ILE A 12 -12.84 -5.16 -4.22
CA ILE A 12 -13.78 -4.06 -4.47
C ILE A 12 -13.74 -3.05 -3.31
N LEU A 13 -13.77 -3.51 -2.06
CA LEU A 13 -13.69 -2.63 -0.89
C LEU A 13 -12.38 -1.83 -0.87
N ASN A 14 -11.26 -2.48 -1.14
CA ASN A 14 -9.95 -1.82 -1.21
C ASN A 14 -9.88 -0.82 -2.37
N ALA A 15 -10.41 -1.18 -3.54
CA ALA A 15 -10.45 -0.31 -4.71
C ALA A 15 -11.27 0.95 -4.45
N ILE A 16 -12.47 0.82 -3.88
CA ILE A 16 -13.30 1.98 -3.51
C ILE A 16 -12.56 2.85 -2.49
N ALA A 17 -11.95 2.25 -1.48
CA ALA A 17 -11.26 3.00 -0.44
C ALA A 17 -10.08 3.83 -1.00
N LEU A 18 -9.23 3.20 -1.80
CA LEU A 18 -8.08 3.85 -2.44
C LEU A 18 -8.52 4.87 -3.51
N PHE A 19 -9.60 4.60 -4.24
CA PHE A 19 -10.14 5.52 -5.24
C PHE A 19 -10.60 6.84 -4.60
N GLU A 20 -11.41 6.76 -3.54
CA GLU A 20 -11.88 7.95 -2.83
C GLU A 20 -10.72 8.68 -2.14
N LEU A 21 -9.79 7.97 -1.50
CA LEU A 21 -8.60 8.58 -0.90
C LEU A 21 -7.76 9.31 -1.95
N ALA A 22 -7.52 8.70 -3.11
CA ALA A 22 -6.75 9.33 -4.18
C ALA A 22 -7.43 10.60 -4.69
N LYS A 23 -8.75 10.59 -4.89
CA LYS A 23 -9.52 11.77 -5.30
C LYS A 23 -9.44 12.90 -4.27
N ASN A 24 -9.61 12.57 -2.99
CA ASN A 24 -9.62 13.55 -1.91
C ASN A 24 -8.24 14.18 -1.67
N ASN A 25 -7.16 13.48 -2.03
CA ASN A 25 -5.78 13.88 -1.71
C ASN A 25 -4.95 14.31 -2.94
N GLY A 26 -5.61 14.86 -3.97
CA GLY A 26 -4.93 15.45 -5.14
C GLY A 26 -4.37 14.45 -6.16
N CYS A 27 -4.69 13.15 -6.01
CA CYS A 27 -4.27 12.07 -6.90
C CYS A 27 -5.40 11.62 -7.85
N GLU A 28 -6.38 12.49 -8.14
CA GLU A 28 -7.55 12.16 -8.96
C GLU A 28 -7.19 11.62 -10.35
N HIS A 29 -6.18 12.21 -11.00
CA HIS A 29 -5.71 11.81 -12.33
C HIS A 29 -5.24 10.34 -12.43
N ILE A 30 -4.87 9.72 -11.30
CA ILE A 30 -4.43 8.32 -11.20
C ILE A 30 -5.34 7.46 -10.33
N ALA A 31 -6.42 8.01 -9.78
CA ALA A 31 -7.33 7.31 -8.87
C ALA A 31 -7.90 6.02 -9.48
N GLY A 32 -8.12 6.00 -10.80
CA GLY A 32 -8.58 4.83 -11.55
C GLY A 32 -7.69 3.58 -11.39
N LEU A 33 -6.40 3.75 -11.06
CA LEU A 33 -5.48 2.64 -10.81
C LEU A 33 -5.88 1.78 -9.61
N ALA A 34 -6.71 2.29 -8.69
CA ALA A 34 -7.21 1.56 -7.52
C ALA A 34 -7.96 0.26 -7.90
N TRP A 35 -8.58 0.23 -9.07
CA TRP A 35 -9.38 -0.90 -9.55
C TRP A 35 -8.56 -2.07 -10.09
N ILE A 36 -7.29 -1.82 -10.44
CA ILE A 36 -6.41 -2.82 -11.03
C ILE A 36 -5.65 -3.53 -9.89
N PRO A 37 -5.83 -4.86 -9.70
CA PRO A 37 -5.08 -5.61 -8.70
C PRO A 37 -3.57 -5.44 -8.88
N PHE A 38 -2.82 -5.48 -7.77
CA PHE A 38 -1.37 -5.22 -7.69
C PHE A 38 -0.98 -3.78 -8.02
N ILE A 39 -1.51 -3.19 -9.08
CA ILE A 39 -1.27 -1.81 -9.48
C ILE A 39 -1.86 -0.82 -8.47
N ASN A 40 -2.92 -1.18 -7.75
CA ASN A 40 -3.47 -0.37 -6.67
C ASN A 40 -2.46 -0.04 -5.55
N MET A 41 -1.41 -0.85 -5.36
CA MET A 41 -0.31 -0.57 -4.43
C MET A 41 0.55 0.63 -4.88
N TYR A 42 0.50 1.01 -6.17
CA TYR A 42 1.10 2.24 -6.66
C TYR A 42 0.56 3.47 -5.93
N LEU A 43 -0.76 3.52 -5.72
CA LEU A 43 -1.41 4.61 -5.00
C LEU A 43 -0.97 4.67 -3.55
N ILE A 44 -0.78 3.53 -2.89
CA ILE A 44 -0.24 3.46 -1.53
C ILE A 44 1.18 4.05 -1.50
N GLY A 45 2.04 3.70 -2.46
CA GLY A 45 3.38 4.26 -2.54
C GLY A 45 3.39 5.78 -2.70
N ILE A 46 2.57 6.34 -3.60
CA ILE A 46 2.45 7.79 -3.76
C ILE A 46 1.88 8.45 -2.50
N MET A 47 0.75 7.94 -2.01
CA MET A 47 0.06 8.50 -0.86
C MET A 47 0.82 8.28 0.46
N SER A 48 1.83 7.42 0.50
CA SER A 48 2.74 7.31 1.66
C SER A 48 3.69 8.50 1.81
N GLY A 49 3.90 9.28 0.74
CA GLY A 49 4.91 10.36 0.72
C GLY A 49 6.35 9.87 0.52
N GLY A 50 6.54 8.58 0.24
CA GLY A 50 7.86 7.95 0.13
C GLY A 50 8.33 7.33 1.44
N ILE A 51 9.54 6.75 1.42
CA ILE A 51 10.15 6.11 2.59
C ILE A 51 11.62 6.52 2.72
N ASN A 52 12.12 6.60 3.96
CA ASN A 52 13.55 6.62 4.24
C ASN A 52 14.01 5.19 4.46
N PHE A 53 14.54 4.55 3.42
CA PHE A 53 14.98 3.17 3.46
C PHE A 53 16.23 3.06 4.36
N VAL A 54 16.02 2.50 5.56
CA VAL A 54 17.08 2.21 6.56
C VAL A 54 17.94 3.43 6.91
N GLY A 55 17.41 4.65 6.78
CA GLY A 55 18.17 5.89 7.01
C GLY A 55 19.32 6.14 6.03
N VAL A 56 19.41 5.37 4.95
CA VAL A 56 20.48 5.48 3.94
C VAL A 56 19.99 6.21 2.69
N GLN A 57 18.73 5.99 2.29
CA GLN A 57 18.20 6.53 1.04
C GLN A 57 16.72 6.90 1.14
N LYS A 58 16.39 8.12 0.73
CA LYS A 58 15.01 8.55 0.52
C LYS A 58 14.52 8.00 -0.82
N ILE A 59 13.41 7.28 -0.81
CA ILE A 59 12.71 6.77 -1.99
C ILE A 59 11.42 7.56 -2.13
N ASP A 60 11.32 8.35 -3.20
CA ASP A 60 10.14 9.15 -3.49
C ASP A 60 8.90 8.29 -3.71
N GLY A 61 7.73 8.85 -3.40
CA GLY A 61 6.45 8.13 -3.48
C GLY A 61 6.15 7.53 -4.86
N ASN A 62 6.56 8.19 -5.95
CA ASN A 62 6.37 7.65 -7.31
C ASN A 62 7.21 6.40 -7.56
N ILE A 63 8.50 6.43 -7.18
CA ILE A 63 9.41 5.28 -7.34
C ILE A 63 8.96 4.15 -6.42
N LEU A 64 8.60 4.48 -5.18
CA LEU A 64 8.07 3.53 -4.23
C LEU A 64 6.80 2.86 -4.75
N GLY A 65 5.84 3.64 -5.26
CA GLY A 65 4.62 3.11 -5.87
C GLY A 65 4.92 2.16 -7.01
N LEU A 66 5.88 2.51 -7.87
CA LEU A 66 6.29 1.66 -9.00
C LEU A 66 6.88 0.33 -8.52
N ILE A 67 7.75 0.37 -7.51
CA ILE A 67 8.32 -0.83 -6.88
C ILE A 67 7.20 -1.72 -6.33
N LEU A 68 6.25 -1.14 -5.58
CA LEU A 68 5.15 -1.90 -4.97
C LEU A 68 4.21 -2.54 -6.00
N ALA A 69 3.97 -1.87 -7.12
CA ALA A 69 3.09 -2.37 -8.19
C ALA A 69 3.74 -3.46 -9.05
N ILE A 70 5.03 -3.34 -9.36
CA ILE A 70 5.72 -4.19 -10.34
C ILE A 70 6.38 -5.40 -9.70
N MET A 71 7.02 -5.24 -8.53
CA MET A 71 7.82 -6.31 -7.92
C MET A 71 7.06 -7.64 -7.76
N PRO A 72 5.80 -7.66 -7.25
CA PRO A 72 5.05 -8.91 -7.13
C PRO A 72 4.85 -9.65 -8.45
N LEU A 73 4.89 -8.94 -9.60
CA LEU A 73 4.66 -9.53 -10.92
C LEU A 73 5.93 -10.11 -11.56
N VAL A 74 7.12 -9.78 -11.04
CA VAL A 74 8.41 -10.14 -11.63
C VAL A 74 9.26 -11.03 -10.73
N MET A 75 9.07 -10.97 -9.41
CA MET A 75 9.92 -11.66 -8.43
C MET A 75 9.92 -13.19 -8.58
N ASP A 76 8.80 -13.80 -8.93
CA ASP A 76 8.69 -15.26 -9.08
C ASP A 76 9.39 -15.80 -10.33
N ARG A 77 9.92 -14.92 -11.20
CA ARG A 77 10.65 -15.32 -12.42
C ARG A 77 12.16 -15.50 -12.20
N ILE A 78 12.69 -15.24 -11.01
CA ILE A 78 14.13 -15.34 -10.69
C ILE A 78 14.36 -16.50 -9.70
N PRO A 79 14.89 -17.66 -10.15
CA PRO A 79 15.19 -18.79 -9.27
C PRO A 79 16.26 -18.45 -8.22
N LEU A 80 16.17 -19.07 -7.04
CA LEU A 80 17.11 -18.98 -5.89
C LEU A 80 17.22 -17.62 -5.18
N ILE A 81 17.39 -16.52 -5.91
CA ILE A 81 17.54 -15.16 -5.36
C ILE A 81 16.17 -14.51 -5.05
N GLY A 82 15.08 -15.01 -5.67
CA GLY A 82 13.73 -14.50 -5.47
C GLY A 82 13.26 -14.48 -4.01
N PHE A 83 13.68 -15.44 -3.17
CA PHE A 83 13.30 -15.48 -1.76
C PHE A 83 13.86 -14.29 -0.95
N LEU A 84 15.13 -13.94 -1.18
CA LEU A 84 15.74 -12.78 -0.51
C LEU A 84 15.09 -11.47 -0.97
N PHE A 85 14.78 -11.36 -2.26
CA PHE A 85 14.02 -10.22 -2.78
C PHE A 85 12.63 -10.12 -2.16
N TRP A 86 11.93 -11.24 -1.95
CA TRP A 86 10.65 -11.27 -1.26
C TRP A 86 10.74 -10.70 0.17
N ILE A 87 11.80 -11.03 0.92
CA ILE A 87 12.01 -10.46 2.27
C ILE A 87 12.21 -8.94 2.18
N VAL A 88 13.08 -8.47 1.28
CA VAL A 88 13.32 -7.03 1.10
C VAL A 88 12.04 -6.32 0.67
N PHE A 89 11.26 -6.92 -0.21
CA PHE A 89 9.98 -6.38 -0.66
C PHE A 89 8.99 -6.24 0.49
N LEU A 90 8.87 -7.25 1.36
CA LEU A 90 7.98 -7.18 2.53
C LEU A 90 8.39 -6.05 3.48
N ILE A 91 9.68 -5.79 3.67
CA ILE A 91 10.16 -4.66 4.47
C ILE A 91 9.76 -3.33 3.83
N VAL A 92 9.97 -3.18 2.52
CA VAL A 92 9.59 -1.96 1.77
C VAL A 92 8.08 -1.75 1.79
N GLN A 93 7.29 -2.81 1.55
CA GLN A 93 5.84 -2.78 1.61
C GLN A 93 5.34 -2.40 3.01
N PHE A 94 5.90 -3.01 4.05
CA PHE A 94 5.56 -2.69 5.43
C PHE A 94 5.83 -1.21 5.74
N GLN A 95 6.99 -0.69 5.36
CA GLN A 95 7.33 0.70 5.61
C GLN A 95 6.42 1.67 4.83
N ALA A 96 6.09 1.34 3.58
CA ALA A 96 5.15 2.12 2.78
C ALA A 96 3.74 2.14 3.40
N LEU A 97 3.25 0.98 3.85
CA LEU A 97 1.97 0.88 4.55
C LEU A 97 2.00 1.63 5.88
N TYR A 98 3.09 1.53 6.65
CA TYR A 98 3.25 2.27 7.90
C TYR A 98 3.19 3.78 7.67
N ASN A 99 3.93 4.30 6.69
CA ASN A 99 3.91 5.72 6.35
C ASN A 99 2.52 6.16 5.86
N PHE A 100 1.91 5.37 4.98
CA PHE A 100 0.56 5.63 4.48
C PHE A 100 -0.49 5.67 5.60
N TYR A 101 -0.56 4.64 6.46
CA TYR A 101 -1.50 4.61 7.57
C TYR A 101 -1.18 5.65 8.64
N SER A 102 0.09 6.02 8.80
CA SER A 102 0.50 7.10 9.70
C SER A 102 -0.06 8.46 9.30
N ARG A 103 -0.30 8.67 8.00
CA ARG A 103 -0.98 9.86 7.46
C ARG A 103 -2.50 9.82 7.60
N ILE A 104 -3.09 8.67 7.93
CA ILE A 104 -4.52 8.50 8.21
C ILE A 104 -4.77 8.58 9.72
N ASP A 105 -4.04 7.78 10.50
CA ASP A 105 -4.16 7.68 11.94
C ASP A 105 -2.86 7.10 12.55
N LYS A 106 -2.03 8.02 13.06
CA LYS A 106 -0.74 7.67 13.67
C LYS A 106 -0.84 6.68 14.83
N SER A 107 -1.94 6.69 15.59
CA SER A 107 -2.06 5.90 16.83
C SER A 107 -2.07 4.39 16.58
N ILE A 108 -2.63 3.97 15.45
CA ILE A 108 -2.81 2.56 15.07
C ILE A 108 -2.06 2.19 13.79
N ALA A 109 -1.34 3.12 13.17
CA ALA A 109 -0.68 2.94 11.88
C ALA A 109 0.19 1.68 11.82
N ILE A 110 1.01 1.44 12.84
CA ILE A 110 1.88 0.26 12.90
C ILE A 110 1.07 -1.05 12.93
N LEU A 111 0.00 -1.09 13.72
CA LEU A 111 -0.87 -2.26 13.81
C LEU A 111 -1.51 -2.57 12.45
N ILE A 112 -2.08 -1.55 11.81
CA ILE A 112 -2.73 -1.72 10.51
C ILE A 112 -1.70 -2.08 9.42
N ALA A 113 -0.50 -1.53 9.45
CA ALA A 113 0.57 -1.87 8.52
C ALA A 113 1.04 -3.33 8.66
N ILE A 114 1.19 -3.84 9.89
CA ILE A 114 1.48 -5.27 10.14
C ILE A 114 0.37 -6.13 9.55
N LEU A 115 -0.89 -5.80 9.85
CA LEU A 115 -2.05 -6.56 9.38
C LEU A 115 -2.18 -6.52 7.85
N GLY A 116 -1.86 -5.40 7.21
CA GLY A 116 -1.92 -5.21 5.75
C GLY A 116 -0.78 -5.88 4.99
N THR A 117 0.39 -6.05 5.61
CA THR A 117 1.56 -6.69 4.98
C THR A 117 1.37 -8.21 4.87
N ILE A 118 0.71 -8.82 5.86
CA ILE A 118 0.52 -10.27 5.90
C ILE A 118 -0.79 -10.63 5.17
N PRO A 119 -0.76 -11.44 4.08
CA PRO A 119 -1.95 -11.69 3.26
C PRO A 119 -3.16 -12.25 4.01
N ILE A 120 -2.93 -13.08 5.03
CA ILE A 120 -4.01 -13.71 5.80
C ILE A 120 -4.76 -12.71 6.70
N THR A 121 -4.10 -11.63 7.12
CA THR A 121 -4.68 -10.58 7.97
C THR A 121 -5.05 -9.32 7.19
N ALA A 122 -4.62 -9.20 5.93
CA ALA A 122 -4.89 -8.06 5.05
C ALA A 122 -6.38 -7.66 4.97
N PRO A 123 -7.36 -8.59 5.03
CA PRO A 123 -8.77 -8.23 5.12
C PRO A 123 -9.11 -7.19 6.20
N ILE A 124 -8.47 -7.25 7.37
CA ILE A 124 -8.72 -6.31 8.47
C ILE A 124 -8.25 -4.91 8.08
N ALA A 125 -7.07 -4.79 7.48
CA ALA A 125 -6.52 -3.53 7.01
C ALA A 125 -7.37 -2.92 5.87
N ILE A 126 -7.93 -3.75 4.99
CA ILE A 126 -8.84 -3.32 3.92
C ILE A 126 -10.14 -2.75 4.50
N VAL A 127 -10.75 -3.46 5.45
CA VAL A 127 -11.98 -2.99 6.12
C VAL A 127 -11.72 -1.66 6.83
N TYR A 128 -10.61 -1.57 7.58
CA TYR A 128 -10.19 -0.33 8.23
C TYR A 128 -10.04 0.81 7.21
N LEU A 129 -9.30 0.58 6.12
CA LEU A 129 -9.08 1.59 5.08
C LEU A 129 -10.40 2.07 4.47
N PHE A 130 -11.34 1.16 4.22
CA PHE A 130 -12.66 1.50 3.71
C PHE A 130 -13.46 2.40 4.66
N THR A 131 -13.33 2.22 5.98
CA THR A 131 -13.96 3.14 6.96
C THR A 131 -13.36 4.55 6.92
N LYS A 132 -12.12 4.70 6.45
CA LYS A 132 -11.36 5.96 6.36
C LYS A 132 -11.29 6.53 4.95
N ARG A 133 -12.04 5.99 3.99
CA ARG A 133 -11.96 6.35 2.55
C ARG A 133 -12.11 7.84 2.22
N ASN A 134 -12.79 8.60 3.08
CA ASN A 134 -13.04 10.04 2.90
C ASN A 134 -12.05 10.94 3.66
N THR A 135 -10.98 10.38 4.23
CA THR A 135 -10.01 11.12 5.05
C THR A 135 -9.04 11.94 4.18
N MET A 136 -8.73 13.15 4.65
CA MET A 136 -7.62 13.96 4.15
C MET A 136 -6.33 13.50 4.85
N LEU A 137 -5.32 13.13 4.07
CA LEU A 137 -4.04 12.63 4.54
C LEU A 137 -3.21 13.78 5.10
N ASP A 138 -2.63 13.57 6.27
CA ASP A 138 -1.72 14.54 6.87
C ASP A 138 -0.51 14.75 5.96
N GLN A 139 -0.15 16.02 5.69
CA GLN A 139 1.00 16.37 4.85
C GLN A 139 2.32 16.47 5.65
N SER A 140 2.27 16.38 6.98
CA SER A 140 3.42 16.60 7.86
C SER A 140 4.44 15.45 7.94
N TYR A 141 4.19 14.34 7.24
CA TYR A 141 5.13 13.20 7.19
C TYR A 141 6.26 13.42 6.18
N GLU A 142 7.05 14.48 6.39
CA GLU A 142 8.45 14.49 5.99
C GLU A 142 9.25 13.93 7.17
N ILE A 143 9.55 12.64 7.11
CA ILE A 143 10.42 12.03 8.12
C ILE A 143 11.83 12.56 7.83
N PHE A 144 12.41 13.22 8.84
CA PHE A 144 13.82 13.63 8.92
C PHE A 144 14.79 12.59 8.34
#